data_AF-A0A3N5RSV6-F1
#
_entry.id   AF-A0A3N5RSV6-F1
#
_cell.length_a   1.000
_cell.length_b   1.000
_cell.length_c   1.000
_cell.angle_alpha   90.00
_cell.angle_beta   90.00
_cell.angle_gamma   90.00
#
_symmetry.space_group_name_H-M   'P 1'
#
loop_
_entity.id
_entity.type
_entity.pdbx_description
1 polymer ?
#
loop_
_entity_poly.entity_id
_entity_poly.type
_entity_poly.pdbx_seq_one_letter_code
_entity_poly.pdbx_strand_id
1 'polypeptide(L)'
;METKEKLNLEEQLLDRIRFFNRRYFNPFSLCFAGRPKSFWSVILHCGRKSGKGYITPIVTVRRDGSFIIPLPYGKQVDWFKNIMAAGGCDLIYQGKVYRASKAELVPFEDEADVFAGWVQRRLRRLETDSVLRLNQVCEAPDGESLYRSFTSAYPLTRGIWILAIIGFILVEIGRLFRRR
;
A
#
# COMPACT_ATOMS: atom_id res chain seq x y z
N MET A 1 4.79 29.76 23.35
CA MET A 1 4.49 28.54 24.13
C MET A 1 3.51 27.64 23.38
N GLU A 2 2.41 28.22 22.90
CA GLU A 2 1.35 27.57 22.13
C GLU A 2 1.81 26.83 20.84
N THR A 3 2.83 27.33 20.14
CA THR A 3 3.34 26.71 18.90
C THR A 3 4.08 25.40 19.15
N LYS A 4 4.84 25.28 20.26
CA LYS A 4 5.55 24.05 20.60
C LYS A 4 4.60 22.95 21.07
N GLU A 5 3.53 23.32 21.79
CA GLU A 5 2.48 22.37 22.18
C GLU A 5 1.67 21.87 20.98
N LYS A 6 1.33 22.75 20.03
CA LYS A 6 0.66 22.35 18.79
C LYS A 6 1.53 21.41 17.94
N LEU A 7 2.82 21.70 17.76
CA LEU A 7 3.75 20.80 17.05
C LEU A 7 3.87 19.42 17.74
N ASN A 8 3.98 19.39 19.07
CA ASN A 8 4.08 18.14 19.83
C ASN A 8 2.78 17.32 19.77
N LEU A 9 1.62 17.98 19.80
CA LEU A 9 0.32 17.32 19.66
C LEU A 9 0.12 16.76 18.24
N GLU A 10 0.55 17.49 17.20
CA GLU A 10 0.52 17.03 15.81
C GLU A 10 1.47 15.85 15.58
N GLU A 11 2.70 15.87 16.10
CA GLU A 11 3.64 14.75 16.03
C GLU A 11 3.08 13.50 16.75
N GLN A 12 2.53 13.66 17.95
CA GLN A 12 1.93 12.56 18.70
C GLN A 12 0.67 11.99 18.01
N LEU A 13 -0.17 12.83 17.41
CA LEU A 13 -1.32 12.40 16.62
C LEU A 13 -0.88 11.65 15.36
N LEU A 14 0.12 12.16 14.64
CA LEU A 14 0.68 11.52 13.45
C LEU A 14 1.29 10.15 13.78
N ASP A 15 1.98 10.02 14.91
CA ASP A 15 2.53 8.74 15.36
C ASP A 15 1.44 7.75 15.79
N ARG A 16 0.37 8.22 16.44
CA ARG A 16 -0.80 7.38 16.76
C ARG A 16 -1.55 6.93 15.50
N ILE A 17 -1.67 7.80 14.50
CA ILE A 17 -2.25 7.46 13.19
C ILE A 17 -1.35 6.49 12.44
N ARG A 18 -0.03 6.69 12.42
CA ARG A 18 0.94 5.76 11.81
C ARG A 18 0.91 4.39 12.49
N PHE A 19 0.80 4.36 13.81
CA PHE A 19 0.66 3.13 14.59
C PHE A 19 -0.67 2.43 14.28
N PHE A 20 -1.79 3.15 14.27
CA PHE A 20 -3.12 2.61 13.94
C PHE A 20 -3.19 2.10 12.49
N ASN A 21 -2.63 2.87 11.55
CA ASN A 21 -2.52 2.50 10.14
C ASN A 21 -1.69 1.22 9.98
N ARG A 22 -0.55 1.11 10.67
CA ARG A 22 0.30 -0.09 10.64
C ARG A 22 -0.34 -1.30 11.33
N ARG A 23 -1.07 -1.11 12.43
CA ARG A 23 -1.59 -2.19 13.28
C ARG A 23 -2.96 -2.72 12.84
N TYR A 24 -3.82 -1.88 12.27
CA TYR A 24 -5.20 -2.23 11.94
C TYR A 24 -5.56 -2.03 10.47
N PHE A 25 -5.11 -0.93 9.85
CA PHE A 25 -5.43 -0.66 8.45
C PHE A 25 -4.65 -1.57 7.50
N ASN A 26 -3.34 -1.76 7.70
CA ASN A 26 -2.54 -2.67 6.88
C ASN A 26 -3.08 -4.12 6.86
N PRO A 27 -3.40 -4.76 8.00
CA PRO A 27 -4.02 -6.10 7.98
C PRO A 27 -5.39 -6.13 7.31
N PHE A 28 -6.20 -5.08 7.46
CA PHE A 28 -7.50 -4.96 6.79
C PHE A 28 -7.34 -4.87 5.27
N SER A 29 -6.47 -3.97 4.79
CA SER A 29 -6.17 -3.79 3.37
C SER A 29 -5.71 -5.09 2.71
N LEU A 30 -4.87 -5.86 3.40
CA LEU A 30 -4.35 -7.14 2.90
C LEU A 30 -5.44 -8.22 2.77
N CYS A 31 -6.57 -8.10 3.47
CA CYS A 31 -7.67 -9.07 3.34
C CYS A 31 -8.38 -8.98 1.98
N PHE A 32 -8.31 -7.84 1.28
CA PHE A 32 -8.92 -7.66 -0.05
C PHE A 32 -7.91 -7.29 -1.14
N ALA A 33 -6.74 -6.76 -0.80
CA ALA A 33 -5.70 -6.46 -1.77
C ALA A 33 -5.20 -7.73 -2.48
N GLY A 34 -4.77 -7.56 -3.73
CA GLY A 34 -4.21 -8.63 -4.56
C GLY A 34 -5.23 -9.64 -5.08
N ARG A 35 -6.52 -9.53 -4.74
CA ARG A 35 -7.60 -10.43 -5.23
C ARG A 35 -8.20 -9.97 -6.56
N PRO A 36 -8.91 -10.85 -7.28
CA PRO A 36 -9.63 -10.47 -8.50
C PRO A 36 -10.59 -9.29 -8.26
N LYS A 37 -10.62 -8.34 -9.20
CA LYS A 37 -11.36 -7.07 -9.17
C LYS A 37 -10.98 -6.14 -8.01
N SER A 38 -9.90 -6.41 -7.29
CA SER A 38 -9.39 -5.50 -6.26
C SER A 38 -8.73 -4.28 -6.90
N PHE A 39 -8.97 -3.11 -6.33
CA PHE A 39 -8.25 -1.89 -6.72
C PHE A 39 -6.81 -1.87 -6.16
N TRP A 40 -6.56 -2.65 -5.10
CA TRP A 40 -5.28 -2.68 -4.40
C TRP A 40 -4.51 -3.95 -4.78
N SER A 41 -3.20 -3.82 -4.87
CA SER A 41 -2.24 -4.91 -5.08
C SER A 41 -1.38 -5.10 -3.84
N VAL A 42 -0.59 -6.16 -3.78
CA VAL A 42 0.32 -6.42 -2.66
C VAL A 42 1.71 -6.61 -3.18
N ILE A 43 2.65 -5.80 -2.69
CA ILE A 43 4.07 -5.97 -3.01
C ILE A 43 4.75 -6.78 -1.91
N LEU A 44 5.50 -7.80 -2.29
CA LEU A 44 6.34 -8.60 -1.39
C LEU A 44 7.79 -8.14 -1.56
N HIS A 45 8.45 -7.81 -0.46
CA HIS A 45 9.82 -7.29 -0.48
C HIS A 45 10.62 -7.82 0.71
N CYS A 46 11.94 -7.86 0.56
CA CYS A 46 12.85 -8.27 1.63
C CYS A 46 13.53 -7.05 2.25
N GLY A 47 13.56 -6.98 3.58
CA GLY A 47 14.23 -5.89 4.29
C GLY A 47 15.72 -5.85 3.98
N ARG A 48 16.21 -4.78 3.36
CA ARG A 48 17.62 -4.64 2.95
C ARG A 48 18.65 -4.77 4.09
N LYS A 49 18.21 -4.55 5.34
CA LYS A 49 19.04 -4.70 6.55
C LYS A 49 18.78 -5.99 7.32
N SER A 50 17.53 -6.46 7.33
CA SER A 50 17.08 -7.55 8.19
C SER A 50 16.95 -8.89 7.45
N GLY A 51 16.93 -8.89 6.12
CA GLY A 51 16.60 -10.04 5.28
C GLY A 51 15.15 -10.55 5.42
N LYS A 52 14.35 -9.96 6.32
CA LYS A 52 12.99 -10.44 6.60
C LYS A 52 12.05 -10.12 5.45
N GLY A 53 11.15 -11.05 5.14
CA GLY A 53 10.06 -10.82 4.19
C GLY A 53 9.00 -9.88 4.77
N TYR A 54 8.55 -8.94 3.94
CA TYR A 54 7.51 -7.98 4.25
C TYR A 54 6.52 -7.92 3.09
N ILE A 55 5.28 -7.55 3.42
CA ILE A 55 4.22 -7.33 2.45
C ILE A 55 3.64 -5.95 2.65
N THR A 56 3.26 -5.28 1.57
CA THR A 56 2.71 -3.93 1.64
C THR A 56 1.58 -3.77 0.63
N PRO A 57 0.37 -3.39 1.08
CA PRO A 57 -0.72 -3.13 0.17
C PRO A 57 -0.48 -1.79 -0.54
N ILE A 58 -0.62 -1.77 -1.86
CA ILE A 58 -0.32 -0.61 -2.70
C ILE A 58 -1.40 -0.42 -3.77
N VAL A 59 -1.45 0.78 -4.35
CA VAL A 59 -2.16 1.00 -5.62
C VAL A 59 -1.19 0.67 -6.76
N THR A 60 -1.69 -0.03 -7.77
CA THR A 60 -0.86 -0.42 -8.92
C THR A 60 -1.69 -0.41 -10.18
N VAL A 61 -1.12 0.12 -11.25
CA VAL A 61 -1.66 0.04 -12.60
C VAL A 61 -0.74 -0.85 -13.43
N ARG A 62 -1.31 -1.67 -14.32
CA ARG A 62 -0.56 -2.44 -15.30
C ARG A 62 -0.66 -1.75 -16.66
N ARG A 63 0.47 -1.52 -17.32
CA ARG A 63 0.55 -0.93 -18.67
C ARG A 63 1.72 -1.56 -19.43
N ASP A 64 1.48 -1.97 -20.67
CA ASP A 64 2.51 -2.43 -21.62
C ASP A 64 3.49 -3.48 -21.05
N GLY A 65 2.97 -4.40 -20.23
CA GLY A 65 3.78 -5.46 -19.60
C GLY A 65 4.51 -5.04 -18.32
N SER A 66 4.40 -3.78 -17.92
CA SER A 66 4.98 -3.22 -16.70
C SER A 66 3.93 -2.89 -15.64
N PHE A 67 4.39 -2.74 -14.40
CA PHE A 67 3.55 -2.25 -13.30
C PHE A 67 4.03 -0.88 -12.84
N ILE A 68 3.10 0.07 -12.75
CA ILE A 68 3.34 1.44 -12.33
C ILE A 68 2.72 1.66 -10.95
N ILE A 69 3.55 2.11 -10.01
CA ILE A 69 3.18 2.26 -8.60
C ILE A 69 3.50 3.69 -8.18
N PRO A 70 2.50 4.52 -7.83
CA PRO A 70 2.75 5.88 -7.40
C PRO A 70 3.39 5.92 -6.01
N LEU A 71 4.21 6.93 -5.75
CA LEU A 71 4.90 7.15 -4.47
C LEU A 71 4.36 8.40 -3.74
N PRO A 72 3.10 8.41 -3.28
CA PRO A 72 2.52 9.58 -2.60
C PRO A 72 3.16 9.90 -1.24
N TYR A 73 3.93 8.96 -0.69
CA TYR A 73 4.72 9.15 0.54
C TYR A 73 6.22 9.31 0.24
N GLY A 74 6.57 9.47 -1.04
CA GLY A 74 7.93 9.66 -1.51
C GLY A 74 8.82 8.42 -1.46
N LYS A 75 10.07 8.61 -1.88
CA LYS A 75 11.12 7.59 -2.02
C LYS A 75 11.71 7.11 -0.68
N GLN A 76 11.26 7.71 0.43
CA GLN A 76 11.81 7.43 1.75
C GLN A 76 11.19 6.20 2.43
N VAL A 77 10.06 5.73 1.92
CA VAL A 77 9.35 4.55 2.43
C VAL A 77 10.20 3.29 2.31
N ASP A 78 10.16 2.47 3.36
CA ASP A 78 11.07 1.31 3.45
C ASP A 78 10.83 0.27 2.36
N TRP A 79 9.58 0.02 1.99
CA TRP A 79 9.26 -0.94 0.94
C TRP A 79 9.91 -0.54 -0.40
N PHE A 80 9.88 0.75 -0.76
CA PHE A 80 10.53 1.25 -1.97
C PHE A 80 12.04 1.06 -1.89
N LYS A 81 12.67 1.48 -0.78
CA LYS A 81 14.12 1.32 -0.57
C LYS A 81 14.56 -0.14 -0.62
N ASN A 82 13.75 -1.04 -0.09
CA ASN A 82 14.01 -2.47 -0.10
C ASN A 82 13.98 -3.04 -1.52
N ILE A 83 12.98 -2.65 -2.32
CA ILE A 83 12.85 -3.08 -3.71
C ILE A 83 14.00 -2.52 -4.55
N MET A 84 14.32 -1.23 -4.41
CA MET A 84 15.45 -0.63 -5.13
C MET A 84 16.78 -1.29 -4.76
N ALA A 85 16.98 -1.68 -3.50
CA ALA A 85 18.17 -2.41 -3.08
C ALA A 85 18.21 -3.85 -3.62
N ALA A 86 17.06 -4.52 -3.77
CA ALA A 86 16.96 -5.85 -4.33
C ALA A 86 16.95 -5.86 -5.88
N GLY A 87 16.69 -4.73 -6.51
CA GLY A 87 16.52 -4.58 -7.96
C GLY A 87 15.17 -5.07 -8.50
N GLY A 88 14.34 -5.70 -7.67
CA GLY A 88 13.09 -6.34 -8.08
C GLY A 88 12.25 -6.80 -6.90
N CYS A 89 11.09 -7.38 -7.18
CA CYS A 89 10.14 -7.86 -6.18
C CYS A 89 9.08 -8.79 -6.76
N ASP A 90 8.32 -9.43 -5.87
CA ASP A 90 7.09 -10.11 -6.24
C ASP A 90 5.88 -9.20 -5.97
N LEU A 91 4.87 -9.30 -6.84
CA LEU A 91 3.64 -8.51 -6.80
C LEU A 91 2.42 -9.41 -6.94
N ILE A 92 1.54 -9.39 -5.95
CA ILE A 92 0.21 -9.99 -6.06
C ILE A 92 -0.73 -8.97 -6.71
N TYR A 93 -1.19 -9.29 -7.91
CA TYR A 93 -2.07 -8.46 -8.73
C TYR A 93 -3.19 -9.31 -9.31
N GLN A 94 -4.45 -8.94 -9.03
CA GLN A 94 -5.65 -9.57 -9.62
C GLN A 94 -5.71 -11.09 -9.46
N GLY A 95 -5.30 -11.62 -8.31
CA GLY A 95 -5.33 -13.04 -7.98
C GLY A 95 -4.13 -13.84 -8.49
N LYS A 96 -3.12 -13.18 -9.06
CA LYS A 96 -1.89 -13.80 -9.57
C LYS A 96 -0.66 -13.17 -8.94
N VAL A 97 0.44 -13.91 -8.92
CA VAL A 97 1.74 -13.40 -8.47
C VAL A 97 2.64 -13.20 -9.67
N TYR A 98 3.20 -12.00 -9.78
CA TYR A 98 4.15 -11.62 -10.80
C TYR A 98 5.50 -11.35 -10.16
N ARG A 99 6.58 -11.77 -10.82
CA ARG A 99 7.94 -11.45 -10.45
C ARG A 99 8.47 -10.38 -11.39
N ALA A 100 8.94 -9.28 -10.83
CA ALA A 100 9.60 -8.22 -11.58
C ALA A 100 11.09 -8.22 -11.23
N SER A 101 11.95 -8.38 -12.23
CA SER A 101 13.41 -8.41 -12.04
C SER A 101 14.08 -7.04 -12.23
N LYS A 102 13.31 -6.01 -12.59
CA LYS A 102 13.85 -4.65 -12.78
C LYS A 102 12.92 -3.60 -12.18
N ALA A 103 13.44 -2.86 -11.20
CA ALA A 103 12.78 -1.74 -10.54
C ALA A 103 13.44 -0.41 -10.95
N GLU A 104 12.64 0.54 -11.42
CA GLU A 104 13.09 1.85 -11.89
C GLU A 104 12.27 2.97 -11.24
N LEU A 105 12.96 4.01 -10.78
CA LEU A 105 12.31 5.25 -10.38
C LEU A 105 12.13 6.13 -11.62
N VAL A 106 10.90 6.56 -11.87
CA VAL A 106 10.54 7.39 -13.03
C VAL A 106 9.80 8.63 -12.53
N PRO A 107 9.98 9.81 -13.14
CA PRO A 107 9.14 10.97 -12.85
C PRO A 107 7.65 10.65 -12.99
N PHE A 108 6.82 11.22 -12.10
CA PHE A 108 5.38 10.98 -12.13
C PHE A 108 4.74 11.46 -13.43
N GLU A 109 5.21 12.58 -13.97
CA GLU A 109 4.66 13.19 -15.20
C GLU A 109 4.79 12.30 -16.42
N ASP A 110 5.86 11.50 -16.50
CA ASP A 110 6.12 10.59 -17.62
C ASP A 110 5.13 9.41 -17.66
N GLU A 111 4.40 9.19 -16.55
CA GLU A 111 3.49 8.06 -16.35
C GLU A 111 2.10 8.48 -15.87
N ALA A 112 1.82 9.79 -15.80
CA ALA A 112 0.60 10.28 -15.17
C ALA A 112 -0.66 9.80 -15.91
N ASP A 113 -0.58 9.62 -17.23
CA ASP A 113 -1.66 9.22 -18.13
C ASP A 113 -2.18 7.79 -17.86
N VAL A 114 -1.40 6.93 -17.19
CA VAL A 114 -1.84 5.57 -16.82
C VAL A 114 -2.94 5.58 -15.76
N PHE A 115 -3.00 6.65 -14.97
CA PHE A 115 -3.95 6.78 -13.89
C PHE A 115 -5.22 7.49 -14.37
N ALA A 116 -6.39 7.11 -13.85
CA ALA A 116 -7.61 7.85 -14.10
C ALA A 116 -7.46 9.32 -13.65
N GLY A 117 -8.08 10.27 -14.36
CA GLY A 117 -7.85 11.71 -14.12
C GLY A 117 -8.11 12.19 -12.69
N TRP A 118 -9.06 11.58 -11.97
CA TRP A 118 -9.30 11.91 -10.55
C TRP A 118 -8.18 11.40 -9.63
N VAL A 119 -7.55 10.27 -9.97
CA VAL A 119 -6.35 9.73 -9.28
C VAL A 119 -5.17 10.64 -9.54
N GLN A 120 -4.95 11.08 -10.78
CA GLN A 120 -3.89 12.04 -11.12
C GLN A 120 -4.02 13.32 -10.28
N ARG A 121 -5.22 13.92 -10.23
CA ARG A 121 -5.50 15.11 -9.41
C ARG A 121 -5.25 14.88 -7.92
N ARG A 122 -5.46 13.66 -7.42
CA ARG A 122 -5.16 13.32 -6.02
C ARG A 122 -3.66 13.17 -5.79
N LEU A 123 -2.94 12.51 -6.70
CA LEU A 123 -1.48 12.34 -6.62
C LEU A 123 -0.72 13.67 -6.73
N ARG A 124 -1.15 14.57 -7.64
CA ARG A 124 -0.61 15.94 -7.72
C ARG A 124 -0.82 16.74 -6.43
N ARG A 125 -1.99 16.61 -5.79
CA ARG A 125 -2.27 17.25 -4.48
C ARG A 125 -1.47 16.65 -3.32
N LEU A 126 -0.98 15.43 -3.47
CA LEU A 126 -0.07 14.79 -2.53
C LEU A 126 1.40 15.03 -2.94
N GLU A 127 1.65 15.96 -3.87
CA GLU A 127 2.98 16.33 -4.35
C GLU A 127 3.81 15.11 -4.78
N THR A 128 3.14 14.14 -5.40
CA THR A 128 3.80 12.93 -5.91
C THR A 128 4.65 13.30 -7.11
N ASP A 129 5.97 13.30 -6.93
CA ASP A 129 6.95 13.65 -7.98
C ASP A 129 7.40 12.44 -8.81
N SER A 130 7.20 11.22 -8.30
CA SER A 130 7.78 10.01 -8.86
C SER A 130 6.87 8.79 -8.73
N VAL A 131 7.11 7.84 -9.62
CA VAL A 131 6.54 6.49 -9.58
C VAL A 131 7.64 5.44 -9.60
N LEU A 132 7.34 4.27 -9.05
CA LEU A 132 8.11 3.06 -9.26
C LEU A 132 7.53 2.33 -10.48
N ARG A 133 8.37 2.10 -11.49
CA ARG A 133 8.09 1.23 -12.63
C ARG A 133 8.76 -0.12 -12.39
N LEU A 134 7.98 -1.19 -12.46
CA LEU A 134 8.46 -2.57 -12.44
C LEU A 134 8.38 -3.14 -13.85
N ASN A 135 9.54 -3.53 -14.40
CA ASN A 135 9.69 -4.10 -15.73
C ASN A 135 10.16 -5.56 -15.65
N GLN A 136 10.30 -6.18 -16.83
CA GLN A 136 10.72 -7.59 -16.97
C GLN A 136 9.86 -8.49 -16.09
N VAL A 137 8.55 -8.31 -16.26
CA VAL A 137 7.54 -8.96 -15.43
C VAL A 137 7.20 -10.32 -16.04
N CYS A 138 7.31 -11.37 -15.24
CA CYS A 138 6.77 -12.68 -15.57
C CYS A 138 5.80 -13.15 -14.48
N GLU A 139 4.91 -14.09 -14.80
CA GLU A 139 4.15 -14.79 -13.75
C GLU A 139 5.15 -15.63 -12.94
N ALA A 140 5.11 -15.52 -11.62
CA ALA A 140 6.07 -16.22 -10.77
C ALA A 140 5.84 -17.74 -10.88
N PRO A 141 6.88 -18.57 -11.11
CA PRO A 141 6.74 -20.03 -11.21
C PRO A 141 6.13 -20.66 -9.95
N ASP A 142 6.44 -20.09 -8.81
CA ASP A 142 5.93 -20.42 -7.47
C ASP A 142 4.71 -19.57 -7.07
N GLY A 143 4.09 -18.88 -8.03
CA GLY A 143 3.07 -17.88 -7.76
C GLY A 143 1.79 -18.43 -7.13
N GLU A 144 1.39 -19.65 -7.47
CA GLU A 144 0.20 -20.26 -6.90
C GLU A 144 0.37 -20.56 -5.40
N SER A 145 1.52 -21.12 -4.99
CA SER A 145 1.79 -21.40 -3.58
C SER A 145 1.90 -20.10 -2.78
N LEU A 146 2.59 -19.10 -3.31
CA LEU A 146 2.69 -17.76 -2.70
C LEU A 146 1.31 -17.11 -2.51
N TYR A 147 0.45 -17.17 -3.53
CA TYR A 147 -0.89 -16.61 -3.44
C TYR A 147 -1.78 -17.35 -2.44
N ARG A 148 -1.70 -18.68 -2.40
CA ARG A 148 -2.41 -19.51 -1.41
C ARG A 148 -1.93 -19.17 0.01
N SER A 149 -0.62 -19.14 0.26
CA SER A 149 -0.06 -18.76 1.56
C SER A 149 -0.51 -17.36 1.99
N PHE A 150 -0.51 -16.40 1.06
CA PHE A 150 -1.00 -15.05 1.32
C PHE A 150 -2.49 -15.03 1.69
N THR A 151 -3.35 -15.66 0.90
CA THR A 151 -4.80 -15.67 1.13
C THR A 151 -5.19 -16.43 2.40
N SER A 152 -4.44 -17.47 2.78
CA SER A 152 -4.57 -18.16 4.06
C SER A 152 -4.14 -17.32 5.25
N ALA A 153 -3.08 -16.51 5.11
CA ALA A 153 -2.63 -15.60 6.16
C ALA A 153 -3.58 -14.39 6.34
N TYR A 154 -4.23 -13.94 5.26
CA TYR A 154 -5.14 -12.79 5.25
C TYR A 154 -6.51 -13.17 4.66
N PRO A 155 -7.30 -14.02 5.33
CA PRO A 155 -8.61 -14.42 4.85
C PRO A 155 -9.58 -13.23 4.86
N LEU A 156 -10.51 -13.20 3.89
CA LEU A 156 -11.53 -12.13 3.77
C LEU A 156 -12.35 -11.93 5.05
N THR A 157 -12.61 -13.01 5.78
CA THR A 157 -13.35 -12.99 7.04
C THR A 157 -12.70 -12.10 8.11
N ARG A 158 -11.36 -12.00 8.13
CA ARG A 158 -10.66 -11.06 9.04
C ARG A 158 -10.94 -9.60 8.69
N GLY A 159 -11.15 -9.28 7.41
CA GLY A 159 -11.43 -7.91 6.97
C GLY A 159 -12.81 -7.42 7.41
N ILE A 160 -13.82 -8.30 7.38
CA ILE A 160 -15.19 -8.02 7.82
C ILE A 160 -15.22 -7.57 9.29
N TRP A 161 -14.44 -8.23 10.16
CA TRP A 161 -14.34 -7.86 11.57
C TRP A 161 -13.72 -6.48 11.80
N ILE A 162 -12.75 -6.07 10.98
CA ILE A 162 -12.12 -4.74 11.10
C ILE A 162 -13.09 -3.64 10.64
N LEU A 163 -13.88 -3.88 9.58
CA LEU A 163 -14.97 -2.96 9.20
C LEU A 163 -16.06 -2.85 10.27
N ALA A 164 -16.42 -3.97 10.91
CA ALA A 164 -17.37 -3.96 12.01
C ALA A 164 -16.84 -3.14 13.21
N ILE A 165 -15.55 -3.24 13.54
CA ILE A 165 -14.90 -2.43 14.59
C ILE A 165 -14.88 -0.93 14.22
N ILE A 166 -14.51 -0.59 12.97
CA ILE A 166 -14.54 0.80 12.49
C ILE A 166 -15.97 1.35 12.53
N GLY A 167 -16.96 0.56 12.08
CA GLY A 167 -18.38 0.92 12.13
C GLY A 167 -18.88 1.12 13.56
N PHE A 168 -18.50 0.26 14.51
CA PHE A 168 -18.86 0.39 15.93
C PHE A 168 -18.29 1.67 16.55
N ILE A 169 -17.03 2.00 16.27
CA ILE A 169 -16.39 3.24 16.73
C ILE A 169 -17.11 4.47 16.16
N LEU A 170 -17.47 4.46 14.87
CA LEU A 170 -18.20 5.57 14.23
C LEU A 170 -19.63 5.75 14.80
N VAL A 171 -20.33 4.65 15.09
CA VAL A 171 -21.65 4.68 15.74
C VAL A 171 -21.56 5.24 17.16
N GLU A 172 -20.54 4.85 17.93
CA GLU A 172 -20.37 5.29 19.32
C GLU A 172 -20.01 6.79 19.41
N ILE A 173 -19.16 7.27 18.50
CA ILE A 173 -18.91 8.70 18.32
C ILE A 173 -20.21 9.43 17.93
N GLY A 174 -21.02 8.86 17.04
CA GLY A 174 -22.32 9.43 16.66
C GLY A 174 -23.32 9.56 17.82
N ARG A 175 -23.29 8.67 18.81
CA ARG A 175 -24.15 8.75 20.02
C ARG A 175 -23.69 9.86 20.98
N LEU A 176 -22.39 10.12 21.06
CA LEU A 176 -21.82 11.22 21.86
C LEU A 176 -22.23 12.60 21.34
N PHE A 177 -22.36 12.77 20.02
CA PHE A 177 -22.81 14.02 19.41
C PHE A 177 -24.32 14.24 19.42
N ARG A 178 -25.14 13.20 19.69
CA ARG A 178 -26.61 13.29 19.73
C ARG A 178 -27.18 13.63 21.12
N ARG A 179 -26.33 13.88 22.12
CA ARG A 179 -26.68 14.27 23.51
C ARG A 179 -26.36 15.74 23.85
N ARG A 180 -26.16 16.61 22.86
CA ARG A 180 -26.14 18.07 23.04
C ARG A 180 -27.27 18.71 22.27
#